data_AF-A0A920I385-F1
#
_entry.id   AF-A0A920I385-F1
#
_cell.length_a   1.000
_cell.length_b   1.000
_cell.length_c   1.000
_cell.angle_alpha   90.00
_cell.angle_beta   90.00
_cell.angle_gamma   90.00
#
_symmetry.space_group_name_H-M   'P 1'
#
loop_
_entity.id
_entity.type
_entity.pdbx_description
1 polymer ?
#
loop_
_entity_poly.entity_id
_entity_poly.type
_entity_poly.pdbx_seq_one_letter_code
_entity_poly.pdbx_strand_id
1 'polypeptide(L)'
;MIDFGDMVRAPAVCDLATAAAYMVLDKPRPMEALAALVEGYAAARPMTAQEIEMIFPLMMVRLGVSLVNSSIMAREHPDDPYVTVSQAPALAFLQQALGWDRREVAMRLRVAAGLGITDSASRVCGWLGANRDRFAPVMGTALGDAPVCSIAVGIGAADGSDEPDP
;
A
#
# COMPACT_ATOMS: atom_id res chain seq x y z
N MET A 1 6.17 12.26 -21.59
CA MET A 1 7.34 12.38 -20.70
C MET A 1 8.28 13.38 -21.35
N ILE A 2 8.73 14.38 -20.58
CA ILE A 2 9.70 15.40 -21.00
C ILE A 2 10.79 15.47 -19.92
N ASP A 3 11.91 16.14 -20.22
CA ASP A 3 13.10 16.26 -19.36
C ASP A 3 13.86 14.94 -19.14
N PHE A 4 14.91 14.73 -19.96
CA PHE A 4 15.75 13.52 -19.98
C PHE A 4 17.18 13.83 -19.46
N GLY A 5 17.39 15.01 -18.88
CA GLY A 5 18.72 15.53 -18.55
C GLY A 5 19.44 14.77 -17.44
N ASP A 6 18.70 14.05 -16.60
CA ASP A 6 19.20 13.24 -15.49
C ASP A 6 19.13 11.72 -15.76
N MET A 7 18.86 11.32 -17.01
CA MET A 7 18.73 9.90 -17.33
C MET A 7 20.03 9.13 -17.14
N VAL A 8 19.90 7.99 -16.47
CA VAL A 8 20.99 7.05 -16.24
C VAL A 8 20.50 5.64 -16.50
N ARG A 9 21.42 4.77 -16.94
CA ARG A 9 21.13 3.34 -17.06
C ARG A 9 21.07 2.72 -15.68
N ALA A 10 19.86 2.40 -15.21
CA ALA A 10 19.59 1.78 -13.92
C ALA A 10 18.52 0.68 -14.03
N PRO A 11 18.31 -0.14 -12.99
CA PRO A 11 17.16 -1.05 -12.93
C PRO A 11 15.83 -0.28 -13.06
N ALA A 12 14.89 -0.82 -13.85
CA ALA A 12 13.61 -0.16 -14.14
C ALA A 12 12.76 0.16 -12.88
N VAL A 13 12.94 -0.60 -11.80
CA VAL A 13 12.29 -0.35 -10.51
C VAL A 13 12.65 1.01 -9.90
N CYS A 14 13.81 1.58 -10.23
CA CYS A 14 14.23 2.89 -9.73
C CYS A 14 13.32 4.02 -10.24
N ASP A 15 12.87 3.94 -11.50
CA ASP A 15 11.94 4.91 -12.07
C ASP A 15 10.56 4.79 -11.43
N LEU A 16 10.09 3.55 -11.22
CA LEU A 16 8.84 3.28 -10.51
C LEU A 16 8.88 3.81 -9.08
N ALA A 17 9.97 3.56 -8.35
CA ALA A 17 10.16 4.08 -7.00
C ALA A 17 10.21 5.61 -6.96
N THR A 18 10.76 6.24 -8.00
CA THR A 18 10.77 7.70 -8.14
C THR A 18 9.37 8.25 -8.38
N ALA A 19 8.60 7.64 -9.29
CA ALA A 19 7.20 8.00 -9.50
C ALA A 19 6.38 7.82 -8.19
N ALA A 20 6.59 6.70 -7.50
CA ALA A 20 5.94 6.39 -6.24
C ALA A 20 6.21 7.46 -5.16
N ALA A 21 7.45 7.92 -5.05
CA ALA A 21 7.86 8.90 -4.04
C ALA A 21 7.03 10.19 -4.09
N TYR A 22 6.72 10.68 -5.29
CA TYR A 22 5.90 11.89 -5.44
C TYR A 22 4.40 11.58 -5.44
N MET A 23 3.99 10.40 -5.91
CA MET A 23 2.58 10.06 -6.00
C MET A 23 1.91 9.86 -4.64
N VAL A 24 2.66 9.41 -3.63
CA VAL A 24 2.16 9.17 -2.27
C VAL A 24 2.03 10.43 -1.42
N LEU A 25 2.65 11.55 -1.83
CA LEU A 25 2.62 12.81 -1.07
C LEU A 25 1.19 13.37 -0.99
N ASP A 26 0.83 13.87 0.19
CA ASP A 26 -0.49 14.44 0.52
C ASP A 26 -1.69 13.53 0.19
N LYS A 27 -1.46 12.22 0.04
CA LYS A 27 -2.54 11.26 -0.12
C LYS A 27 -3.10 10.87 1.25
N PRO A 28 -4.44 10.89 1.44
CA PRO A 28 -5.03 10.43 2.70
C PRO A 28 -4.84 8.93 2.93
N ARG A 29 -4.70 8.15 1.84
CA ARG A 29 -4.51 6.70 1.85
C ARG A 29 -3.26 6.35 1.02
N PRO A 30 -2.05 6.67 1.52
CA PRO A 30 -0.84 6.59 0.71
C PRO A 30 -0.46 5.16 0.32
N MET A 31 -0.75 4.17 1.18
CA MET A 31 -0.50 2.76 0.86
C MET A 31 -1.38 2.26 -0.29
N GLU A 32 -2.60 2.75 -0.41
CA GLU A 32 -3.50 2.39 -1.52
C GLU A 32 -3.09 3.07 -2.82
N ALA A 33 -2.67 4.33 -2.74
CA ALA A 33 -2.07 5.01 -3.89
C ALA A 33 -0.85 4.23 -4.39
N LEU A 34 0.03 3.81 -3.48
CA LEU A 34 1.21 3.00 -3.81
C LEU A 34 0.82 1.65 -4.43
N ALA A 35 -0.14 0.93 -3.83
CA ALA A 35 -0.62 -0.35 -4.36
C ALA A 35 -1.20 -0.20 -5.77
N ALA A 36 -2.04 0.82 -6.01
CA ALA A 36 -2.62 1.09 -7.32
C ALA A 36 -1.56 1.40 -8.39
N LEU A 37 -0.48 2.11 -8.02
CA LEU A 37 0.66 2.33 -8.93
C LEU A 37 1.32 1.03 -9.34
N VAL A 38 1.59 0.18 -8.34
CA VAL A 38 2.27 -1.11 -8.55
C VAL A 38 1.40 -2.04 -9.38
N GLU A 39 0.10 -2.10 -9.12
CA GLU A 39 -0.86 -2.86 -9.92
C GLU A 39 -0.85 -2.40 -11.38
N GLY A 40 -0.99 -1.09 -11.63
CA GLY A 40 -0.98 -0.54 -12.99
C GLY A 40 0.35 -0.77 -13.72
N TYR A 41 1.48 -0.64 -13.01
CA TYR A 41 2.79 -0.91 -13.60
C TYR A 41 2.99 -2.40 -13.91
N ALA A 42 2.62 -3.28 -12.98
CA ALA A 42 2.74 -4.74 -13.13
C ALA A 42 1.86 -5.27 -14.27
N ALA A 43 0.69 -4.66 -14.52
CA ALA A 43 -0.17 -4.99 -15.64
C ALA A 43 0.48 -4.71 -17.01
N ALA A 44 1.35 -3.71 -17.10
CA ALA A 44 2.09 -3.37 -18.32
C ALA A 44 3.44 -4.10 -18.43
N ARG A 45 4.11 -4.36 -17.30
CA ARG A 45 5.41 -5.02 -17.24
C ARG A 45 5.44 -6.02 -16.07
N PRO A 46 5.56 -7.33 -16.33
CA PRO A 46 5.72 -8.32 -15.27
C PRO A 46 6.89 -7.97 -14.36
N MET A 47 6.66 -8.07 -13.05
CA MET A 47 7.65 -7.76 -12.03
C MET A 47 8.02 -9.02 -11.25
N THR A 48 9.29 -9.11 -10.89
CA THR A 48 9.77 -10.12 -9.94
C THR A 48 9.43 -9.73 -8.51
N ALA A 49 9.35 -10.73 -7.62
CA ALA A 49 9.21 -10.50 -6.18
C ALA A 49 10.29 -9.55 -5.63
N GLN A 50 11.53 -9.72 -6.08
CA GLN A 50 12.66 -8.90 -5.65
C GLN A 50 12.52 -7.44 -6.11
N GLU A 51 12.06 -7.19 -7.33
CA GLU A 51 11.76 -5.81 -7.77
C GLU A 51 10.69 -5.18 -6.89
N ILE A 52 9.61 -5.89 -6.59
CA ILE A 52 8.50 -5.38 -5.76
C ILE A 52 8.98 -5.04 -4.34
N GLU A 53 9.78 -5.92 -3.73
CA GLU A 53 10.33 -5.72 -2.39
C GLU A 53 11.27 -4.49 -2.31
N MET A 54 11.88 -4.10 -3.43
CA MET A 54 12.75 -2.93 -3.51
C MET A 54 12.02 -1.60 -3.71
N ILE A 55 10.75 -1.60 -4.13
CA ILE A 55 9.99 -0.36 -4.41
C ILE A 55 9.97 0.55 -3.19
N PHE A 56 9.54 0.03 -2.04
CA PHE A 56 9.38 0.85 -0.83
C PHE A 56 10.72 1.38 -0.28
N PRO A 57 11.79 0.56 -0.13
CA PRO A 57 13.10 1.07 0.24
C PRO A 57 13.65 2.14 -0.71
N LEU A 58 13.56 1.92 -2.03
CA LEU A 58 14.05 2.88 -3.02
C LEU A 58 13.23 4.18 -2.99
N MET A 59 11.92 4.09 -2.77
CA MET A 59 11.05 5.24 -2.59
C MET A 59 11.46 6.07 -1.37
N MET A 60 11.77 5.42 -0.24
CA MET A 60 12.25 6.13 0.97
C MET A 60 13.56 6.87 0.70
N VAL A 61 14.51 6.21 0.03
CA VAL A 61 15.78 6.83 -0.34
C VAL A 61 15.56 8.02 -1.26
N ARG A 62 14.68 7.90 -2.26
CA ARG A 62 14.37 8.98 -3.19
C ARG A 62 13.78 10.20 -2.49
N LEU A 63 12.88 9.99 -1.52
CA LEU A 63 12.33 11.07 -0.67
C LEU A 63 13.42 11.73 0.18
N GLY A 64 14.33 10.96 0.76
CA GLY A 64 15.50 11.48 1.48
C GLY A 64 16.38 12.36 0.60
N VAL A 65 16.68 11.92 -0.63
CA VAL A 65 17.42 12.72 -1.63
C VAL A 65 16.68 14.02 -1.97
N SER A 66 15.36 13.97 -2.18
CA SER A 66 14.55 15.17 -2.43
C SER A 66 14.65 16.18 -1.28
N LEU A 67 14.56 15.71 -0.03
CA LEU A 67 14.65 16.58 1.15
C LEU A 67 16.03 17.25 1.27
N VAL A 68 17.10 16.48 1.06
CA VAL A 68 18.47 17.02 1.10
C VAL A 68 18.68 18.04 -0.01
N ASN A 69 18.35 17.68 -1.26
CA ASN A 69 18.54 18.55 -2.42
C ASN A 69 17.74 19.84 -2.29
N SER A 70 16.46 19.76 -1.93
CA SER A 70 15.63 20.93 -1.70
C SER A 70 16.16 21.83 -0.58
N SER A 71 16.70 21.24 0.50
CA SER A 71 17.28 22.01 1.61
C SER A 71 18.55 22.76 1.19
N ILE A 72 19.37 22.17 0.32
CA ILE A 72 20.54 22.85 -0.27
C ILE A 72 20.07 23.98 -1.18
N MET A 73 19.14 23.70 -2.10
CA MET A 73 18.60 24.69 -3.04
C MET A 73 17.91 25.87 -2.33
N ALA A 74 17.20 25.63 -1.24
CA ALA A 74 16.56 26.68 -0.44
C ALA A 74 17.56 27.66 0.18
N ARG A 75 18.81 27.25 0.42
CA ARG A 75 19.87 28.14 0.90
C ARG A 75 20.48 28.98 -0.22
N GLU A 76 20.52 28.43 -1.43
CA GLU A 76 21.08 29.09 -2.62
C GLU A 76 20.07 30.03 -3.29
N HIS A 77 18.78 29.67 -3.23
CA HIS A 77 17.66 30.36 -3.86
C HIS A 77 16.53 30.60 -2.84
N PRO A 78 16.76 31.43 -1.80
CA PRO A 78 15.82 31.61 -0.69
C PRO A 78 14.47 32.22 -1.10
N ASP A 79 14.42 32.93 -2.23
CA ASP A 79 13.23 33.60 -2.73
C ASP A 79 12.42 32.72 -3.70
N ASP A 80 12.86 31.49 -3.99
CA ASP A 80 12.13 30.55 -4.86
C ASP A 80 11.33 29.55 -4.01
N PRO A 81 10.03 29.76 -3.79
CA PRO A 81 9.21 28.84 -2.99
C PRO A 81 9.09 27.45 -3.64
N TYR A 82 9.31 27.33 -4.96
CA TYR A 82 9.20 26.07 -5.68
C TYR A 82 10.20 25.03 -5.16
N VAL A 83 11.40 25.45 -4.76
CA VAL A 83 12.45 24.52 -4.31
C VAL A 83 12.07 23.78 -3.03
N THR A 84 11.11 24.27 -2.26
CA THR A 84 10.68 23.67 -0.98
C THR A 84 9.31 22.98 -1.05
N VAL A 85 8.62 23.01 -2.20
CA VAL A 85 7.22 22.56 -2.33
C VAL A 85 6.97 21.13 -1.87
N SER A 86 7.96 20.25 -2.06
CA SER A 86 7.84 18.83 -1.67
C SER A 86 8.35 18.53 -0.25
N GLN A 87 8.92 19.50 0.48
CA GLN A 87 9.60 19.21 1.75
C GLN A 87 8.63 18.79 2.85
N ALA A 88 7.62 19.61 3.14
CA ALA A 88 6.67 19.32 4.21
C ALA A 88 5.88 18.02 3.97
N PRO A 89 5.31 17.79 2.76
CA PRO A 89 4.65 16.52 2.45
C PRO A 89 5.58 15.31 2.56
N ALA A 90 6.82 15.41 2.07
CA ALA A 90 7.79 14.31 2.14
C ALA A 90 8.18 13.97 3.58
N LEU A 91 8.41 15.00 4.42
CA LEU A 91 8.72 14.79 5.83
C LEU A 91 7.55 14.14 6.58
N ALA A 92 6.32 14.61 6.36
CA ALA A 92 5.12 14.04 6.96
C ALA A 92 4.93 12.57 6.56
N PHE A 93 5.11 12.25 5.27
CA PHE A 93 5.05 10.88 4.79
C PHE A 93 6.13 10.00 5.44
N LEU A 94 7.40 10.45 5.50
CA LEU A 94 8.48 9.68 6.11
C LEU A 94 8.21 9.41 7.60
N GLN A 95 7.67 10.38 8.33
CA GLN A 95 7.26 10.21 9.73
C GLN A 95 6.14 9.17 9.88
N GLN A 96 5.13 9.22 9.02
CA GLN A 96 4.07 8.21 8.99
C GLN A 96 4.63 6.81 8.68
N ALA A 97 5.56 6.72 7.73
CA ALA A 97 6.17 5.48 7.29
C ALA A 97 7.05 4.79 8.36
N LEU A 98 7.52 5.52 9.39
CA LEU A 98 8.25 4.92 10.52
C LEU A 98 7.39 3.92 11.31
N GLY A 99 6.06 4.11 11.31
CA GLY A 99 5.12 3.21 11.97
C GLY A 99 4.77 1.95 11.16
N TRP A 100 5.30 1.79 9.95
CA TRP A 100 4.93 0.68 9.06
C TRP A 100 5.92 -0.47 9.14
N ASP A 101 5.41 -1.69 9.27
CA ASP A 101 6.23 -2.88 9.12
C ASP A 101 6.61 -3.08 7.64
N ARG A 102 7.91 -3.14 7.37
CA ARG A 102 8.42 -3.23 5.98
C ARG A 102 7.98 -4.52 5.27
N ARG A 103 7.81 -5.61 6.01
CA ARG A 103 7.34 -6.89 5.44
C ARG A 103 5.87 -6.76 5.07
N GLU A 104 5.07 -6.12 5.92
CA GLU A 104 3.67 -5.83 5.61
C GLU A 104 3.52 -5.00 4.34
N VAL A 105 4.32 -3.93 4.19
CA VAL A 105 4.33 -3.13 2.95
C VAL A 105 4.67 -4.02 1.75
N ALA A 106 5.76 -4.78 1.82
CA ALA A 106 6.17 -5.68 0.73
C ALA A 106 5.07 -6.69 0.37
N MET A 107 4.43 -7.30 1.37
CA MET A 107 3.31 -8.23 1.17
C MET A 107 2.12 -7.58 0.47
N ARG A 108 1.74 -6.36 0.86
CA ARG A 108 0.67 -5.60 0.20
C ARG A 108 1.01 -5.30 -1.26
N LEU A 109 2.24 -4.89 -1.55
CA LEU A 109 2.68 -4.61 -2.93
C LEU A 109 2.78 -5.87 -3.78
N ARG A 110 3.16 -7.02 -3.20
CA ARG A 110 3.15 -8.31 -3.90
C ARG A 110 1.75 -8.68 -4.36
N VAL A 111 0.77 -8.54 -3.47
CA VAL A 111 -0.64 -8.80 -3.81
C VAL A 111 -1.13 -7.84 -4.90
N ALA A 112 -0.78 -6.55 -4.80
CA ALA A 112 -1.13 -5.56 -5.83
C ALA A 112 -0.53 -5.87 -7.20
N ALA A 113 0.69 -6.42 -7.25
CA ALA A 113 1.33 -6.88 -8.48
C ALA A 113 0.84 -8.26 -8.97
N GLY A 114 -0.21 -8.84 -8.34
CA GLY A 114 -0.77 -10.13 -8.74
C GLY A 114 0.04 -11.35 -8.26
N LEU A 115 1.00 -11.16 -7.34
CA LEU A 115 1.73 -12.25 -6.71
C LEU A 115 1.05 -12.72 -5.42
N GLY A 116 1.38 -13.93 -4.98
CA GLY A 116 1.01 -14.39 -3.65
C GLY A 116 1.67 -13.56 -2.53
N ILE A 117 0.97 -13.46 -1.39
CA ILE A 117 1.45 -12.74 -0.19
C ILE A 117 2.84 -13.22 0.25
N THR A 118 3.15 -14.50 0.01
CA THR A 118 4.48 -15.11 0.13
C THR A 118 4.68 -16.09 -1.03
N ASP A 119 5.91 -16.58 -1.22
CA ASP A 119 6.20 -17.59 -2.26
C ASP A 119 5.49 -18.93 -1.98
N SER A 120 5.18 -19.22 -0.71
CA SER A 120 4.42 -20.41 -0.32
C SER A 120 2.90 -20.27 -0.46
N ALA A 121 2.39 -19.07 -0.79
CA ALA A 121 0.96 -18.79 -0.76
C ALA A 121 0.15 -19.75 -1.65
N SER A 122 0.61 -20.02 -2.88
CA SER A 122 -0.06 -20.94 -3.80
C SER A 122 -0.15 -22.36 -3.25
N ARG A 123 0.98 -22.87 -2.71
CA ARG A 123 1.04 -24.19 -2.07
C ARG A 123 0.10 -24.31 -0.88
N VAL A 124 0.09 -23.30 -0.01
CA VAL A 124 -0.76 -23.28 1.19
C VAL A 124 -2.23 -23.20 0.78
N CYS A 125 -2.59 -22.32 -0.15
CA CYS A 125 -3.97 -22.19 -0.64
C CYS A 125 -4.45 -23.48 -1.32
N GLY A 126 -3.60 -24.14 -2.11
CA GLY A 126 -3.90 -25.43 -2.72
C GLY A 126 -4.13 -26.53 -1.68
N TRP A 127 -3.28 -26.60 -0.65
CA TRP A 127 -3.47 -27.55 0.45
C TRP A 127 -4.75 -27.29 1.24
N LEU A 128 -5.04 -26.02 1.55
CA LEU A 128 -6.28 -25.63 2.22
C LEU A 128 -7.50 -26.03 1.41
N GLY A 129 -7.50 -25.75 0.10
CA GLY A 129 -8.59 -26.13 -0.81
C GLY A 129 -8.80 -27.65 -0.86
N ALA A 130 -7.73 -28.44 -0.91
CA ALA A 130 -7.81 -29.90 -0.97
C ALA A 130 -8.21 -30.57 0.36
N ASN A 131 -8.04 -29.90 1.51
CA ASN A 131 -8.31 -30.47 2.83
C ASN A 131 -9.48 -29.81 3.56
N ARG A 132 -10.18 -28.85 2.93
CA ARG A 132 -11.25 -28.07 3.57
C ARG A 132 -12.36 -28.91 4.20
N ASP A 133 -12.69 -30.05 3.61
CA ASP A 133 -13.77 -30.94 4.10
C ASP A 133 -13.33 -31.83 5.27
N ARG A 134 -12.04 -31.78 5.64
CA ARG A 134 -11.43 -32.58 6.72
C ARG A 134 -11.08 -31.74 7.95
N PHE A 135 -11.30 -30.43 7.91
CA PHE A 135 -11.00 -29.56 9.04
C PHE A 135 -12.01 -29.77 10.16
N ALA A 136 -11.50 -29.85 11.40
CA ALA A 136 -12.35 -29.89 12.56
C ALA A 136 -13.15 -28.57 12.64
N PRO A 137 -14.46 -28.65 12.97
CA PRO A 137 -15.26 -27.44 13.15
C PRO A 137 -14.67 -26.60 14.27
N VAL A 138 -14.33 -25.34 13.98
CA VAL A 138 -13.87 -24.36 14.98
C VAL A 138 -15.07 -23.82 15.75
N MET A 139 -16.17 -23.58 15.03
CA MET A 139 -17.47 -23.24 15.58
C MET A 139 -18.36 -24.48 15.49
N GLY A 140 -19.18 -24.75 16.50
CA GLY A 140 -20.12 -25.88 16.50
C GLY A 140 -21.22 -25.80 15.43
N THR A 141 -21.25 -24.71 14.64
CA THR A 141 -22.20 -24.45 13.56
C THR A 141 -21.44 -23.90 12.35
N ALA A 142 -22.03 -23.99 11.15
CA ALA A 142 -21.46 -23.30 9.99
C ALA A 142 -21.51 -21.78 10.21
N LEU A 143 -20.56 -21.06 9.63
CA LEU A 143 -20.48 -19.59 9.77
C LEU A 143 -21.73 -18.89 9.18
N GLY A 144 -22.34 -19.47 8.14
CA GLY A 144 -23.58 -18.94 7.57
C GLY A 144 -24.80 -19.09 8.50
N ASP A 145 -24.75 -20.04 9.43
CA ASP A 145 -25.79 -20.28 10.43
C ASP A 145 -25.46 -19.63 11.78
N ALA A 146 -24.29 -19.02 11.90
CA ALA A 146 -23.85 -18.37 13.13
C ALA A 146 -24.67 -17.09 13.36
N PRO A 147 -25.17 -16.83 14.59
CA PRO A 147 -25.89 -15.60 14.89
C PRO A 147 -24.99 -14.38 14.65
N VAL A 148 -25.44 -13.48 13.78
CA VAL A 148 -24.74 -12.23 13.48
C VAL A 148 -25.11 -11.20 14.55
N CYS A 149 -24.19 -10.94 15.48
CA CYS A 149 -24.33 -9.84 16.43
C CYS A 149 -23.69 -8.57 15.87
N SER A 150 -24.46 -7.50 15.80
CA SER A 150 -23.92 -6.16 15.56
C SER A 150 -23.15 -5.72 16.81
N ILE A 151 -21.87 -5.38 16.63
CA ILE A 151 -21.04 -4.78 17.68
C ILE A 151 -21.01 -3.25 17.54
N ALA A 152 -22.00 -2.68 16.83
CA ALA A 152 -22.14 -1.24 16.73
C ALA A 152 -22.47 -0.68 18.12
N VAL A 153 -21.55 0.11 18.68
CA VAL A 153 -21.81 0.88 19.89
C VAL A 153 -22.68 2.07 19.48
N GLY A 154 -23.99 1.89 19.53
CA GLY A 154 -24.96 2.98 19.39
C GLY A 154 -26.18 2.69 18.52
N ILE A 155 -26.95 1.64 18.80
CA ILE A 155 -28.39 1.60 18.48
C ILE A 155 -29.07 0.80 19.59
N GLY A 156 -29.97 1.45 20.35
CA GLY A 156 -30.79 0.78 21.36
C GLY A 156 -31.63 -0.32 20.72
N ALA A 157 -31.79 -1.43 21.43
CA ALA A 157 -32.68 -2.51 21.05
C ALA A 157 -34.08 -1.94 20.76
N ALA A 158 -34.46 -1.91 19.48
CA ALA A 158 -35.84 -1.75 19.07
C ALA A 158 -36.41 -3.16 18.92
N ASP A 159 -37.18 -3.49 19.95
CA ASP A 159 -38.00 -4.67 20.12
C ASP A 159 -38.92 -4.90 18.91
N GLY A 160 -39.21 -6.17 18.65
CA GLY A 160 -40.14 -6.58 17.62
C GLY A 160 -41.56 -6.15 17.99
N SER A 161 -42.13 -5.24 17.22
CA SER A 161 -43.58 -5.16 17.07
C SER A 161 -43.91 -4.85 15.61
N ASP A 162 -44.49 -5.86 14.99
CA ASP A 162 -45.16 -5.83 13.70
C ASP A 162 -46.50 -5.11 13.93
N GLU A 163 -46.71 -3.95 13.31
CA GLU A 163 -48.01 -3.28 13.30
C GLU A 163 -48.34 -2.88 11.84
N PRO A 164 -49.51 -3.26 11.30
CA PRO A 164 -49.85 -3.03 9.89
C PRO A 164 -50.45 -1.63 9.68
N ASP A 165 -50.01 -0.96 8.63
CA ASP A 165 -50.43 0.38 8.21
C ASP A 165 -51.79 0.32 7.45
N PRO A 166 -52.76 1.24 7.71
CA PRO A 166 -53.96 1.40 6.89
C PRO A 166 -53.73 2.14 5.55
#